data_AF-A0A970DS30-F1
#
_entry.id   AF-A0A970DS30-F1
#
_cell.length_a   1.000
_cell.length_b   1.000
_cell.length_c   1.000
_cell.angle_alpha   90.00
_cell.angle_beta   90.00
_cell.angle_gamma   90.00
#
_symmetry.space_group_name_H-M   'P 1'
#
loop_
_entity.id
_entity.type
_entity.pdbx_description
1 polymer ?
#
loop_
_entity_poly.entity_id
_entity_poly.type
_entity_poly.pdbx_seq_one_letter_code
_entity_poly.pdbx_strand_id
1 'polypeptide(L)'
;MGDYLRVFCTKEIYPTINQILKWAKLKGYHLRVDNNYNEVDLDSANWDEVAIIGEDGQRAFIAELNRDNKKEDSLMRAEVNEFLQILDELEDVPAEAVAKVKKHLKETKYIVALQVTCDYDEEEGDNSVSVFLKYFVDNCGGMVQEDGEGFFEEDKVIVELI
;
A
#
# COMPACT_ATOMS: atom_id res chain seq x y z
N MET A 1 -17.58 4.75 3.88
CA MET A 1 -16.39 4.25 4.58
C MET A 1 -15.41 3.98 3.48
N GLY A 2 -14.22 4.58 3.51
CA GLY A 2 -13.23 4.33 2.46
C GLY A 2 -12.50 3.05 2.78
N ASP A 3 -12.32 2.20 1.78
CA ASP A 3 -11.51 1.00 1.90
C ASP A 3 -10.04 1.41 2.00
N TYR A 4 -9.34 0.85 2.99
CA TYR A 4 -7.93 1.12 3.23
C TYR A 4 -7.11 -0.10 2.85
N LEU A 5 -6.14 0.13 1.96
CA LEU A 5 -5.15 -0.85 1.56
C LEU A 5 -3.78 -0.38 1.98
N ARG A 6 -2.92 -1.32 2.38
CA ARG A 6 -1.55 -1.04 2.84
C ARG A 6 -0.57 -1.92 2.12
N VAL A 7 0.63 -1.41 1.88
CA VAL A 7 1.79 -2.21 1.47
C VAL A 7 2.92 -2.05 2.46
N PHE A 8 3.26 -3.16 3.13
CA PHE A 8 4.40 -3.25 4.03
C PHE A 8 5.67 -3.55 3.23
N CYS A 9 6.56 -2.58 3.09
CA CYS A 9 7.75 -2.70 2.24
C CYS A 9 8.99 -3.06 3.04
N THR A 10 9.69 -4.12 2.65
CA THR A 10 10.88 -4.64 3.37
C THR A 10 12.22 -4.11 2.85
N LYS A 11 12.24 -3.53 1.64
CA LYS A 11 13.44 -2.90 1.07
C LYS A 11 13.47 -1.40 1.39
N GLU A 12 14.64 -0.86 1.74
CA GLU A 12 14.84 0.59 1.93
C GLU A 12 14.97 1.34 0.58
N ILE A 13 13.99 1.14 -0.30
CA ILE A 13 13.90 1.80 -1.61
C ILE A 13 12.64 2.67 -1.57
N TYR A 14 12.82 3.99 -1.57
CA TYR A 14 11.71 4.95 -1.59
C TYR A 14 11.53 5.48 -3.02
N PRO A 15 10.50 5.03 -3.74
CA PRO A 15 10.30 5.49 -5.11
C PRO A 15 9.80 6.94 -5.14
N THR A 16 10.19 7.67 -6.19
CA THR A 16 9.54 8.94 -6.52
C THR A 16 8.20 8.66 -7.19
N ILE A 17 7.26 9.59 -7.11
CA ILE A 17 5.96 9.45 -7.80
C ILE A 17 6.17 9.27 -9.30
N ASN A 18 7.10 10.01 -9.93
CA ASN A 18 7.41 9.84 -11.34
C ASN A 18 7.91 8.43 -11.70
N GLN A 19 8.63 7.74 -10.81
CA GLN A 19 9.04 6.35 -11.06
C GLN A 19 7.84 5.42 -11.10
N ILE A 20 6.90 5.57 -10.16
CA ILE A 20 5.68 4.76 -10.09
C ILE A 20 4.81 5.00 -11.32
N LEU A 21 4.56 6.26 -11.68
CA LEU A 21 3.75 6.62 -12.86
C LEU A 21 4.36 6.12 -14.17
N LYS A 22 5.69 6.24 -14.33
CA LYS A 22 6.39 5.72 -15.51
C LYS A 22 6.29 4.19 -15.58
N TRP A 23 6.42 3.51 -14.44
CA TRP A 23 6.29 2.05 -14.38
C TRP A 23 4.86 1.60 -14.73
N ALA A 24 3.84 2.25 -14.17
CA ALA A 24 2.43 1.99 -14.49
C ALA A 24 2.15 2.18 -15.99
N LYS A 25 2.68 3.27 -16.57
CA LYS A 25 2.58 3.53 -18.02
C LYS A 25 3.21 2.43 -18.87
N LEU A 26 4.35 1.88 -18.46
CA LEU A 26 4.97 0.74 -19.16
C LEU A 26 4.13 -0.53 -19.10
N LYS A 27 3.23 -0.64 -18.11
CA LYS A 27 2.25 -1.72 -17.97
C LYS A 27 0.92 -1.43 -18.69
N GLY A 28 0.79 -0.27 -19.33
CA GLY A 28 -0.41 0.13 -20.07
C GLY A 28 -1.41 0.97 -19.28
N TYR A 29 -1.06 1.42 -18.07
CA TYR A 29 -1.95 2.21 -17.20
C TYR A 29 -1.56 3.69 -17.18
N HIS A 30 -2.54 4.56 -17.34
CA HIS A 30 -2.34 6.01 -17.41
C HIS A 30 -2.77 6.72 -16.11
N LEU A 31 -1.92 6.62 -15.09
CA LEU A 31 -2.10 7.32 -13.82
C LEU A 31 -1.61 8.78 -13.90
N ARG A 32 -2.25 9.67 -13.16
CA ARG A 32 -1.82 11.08 -12.99
C ARG A 32 -2.02 11.56 -11.56
N VAL A 33 -1.26 12.56 -11.15
CA VAL A 33 -1.45 13.25 -9.87
C VAL A 33 -2.60 14.24 -9.97
N ASP A 34 -3.42 14.32 -8.93
CA ASP A 34 -4.49 15.31 -8.81
C ASP A 34 -3.90 16.73 -8.80
N ASN A 35 -4.52 17.66 -9.53
CA ASN A 35 -4.04 19.04 -9.64
C ASN A 35 -3.99 19.78 -8.30
N ASN A 36 -4.74 19.32 -7.28
CA ASN A 36 -4.67 19.86 -5.92
C ASN A 36 -3.37 19.49 -5.19
N TYR A 37 -2.57 18.56 -5.73
CA TYR A 37 -1.27 18.11 -5.21
C TYR A 37 -0.11 18.57 -6.10
N ASN A 38 -0.28 19.67 -6.84
CA ASN A 38 0.72 20.20 -7.77
C ASN A 38 2.02 20.68 -7.09
N GLU A 39 2.02 20.90 -5.77
CA GLU A 39 3.20 21.28 -4.99
C GLU A 39 4.08 20.07 -4.63
N VAL A 40 3.60 18.83 -4.82
CA VAL A 40 4.40 17.62 -4.61
C VAL A 40 5.52 17.55 -5.65
N ASP A 41 6.77 17.52 -5.18
CA ASP A 41 7.91 17.27 -6.06
C ASP A 41 7.93 15.80 -6.51
N LEU A 42 7.46 15.56 -7.74
CA LEU A 42 7.31 14.22 -8.31
C LEU A 42 8.63 13.48 -8.53
N ASP A 43 9.76 14.19 -8.55
CA ASP A 43 11.10 13.63 -8.70
C ASP A 43 11.82 13.47 -7.35
N SER A 44 11.18 13.89 -6.25
CA SER A 44 11.66 13.64 -4.89
C SER A 44 11.14 12.31 -4.35
N ALA A 45 11.99 11.59 -3.62
CA ALA A 45 11.61 10.41 -2.84
C ALA A 45 11.04 10.79 -1.45
N ASN A 46 11.00 12.09 -1.13
CA ASN A 46 10.54 12.63 0.14
C ASN A 46 9.13 13.24 0.03
N TRP A 47 8.20 12.50 -0.56
CA TRP A 47 6.78 12.83 -0.55
C TRP A 47 6.11 12.17 0.66
N ASP A 48 5.07 12.79 1.22
CA ASP A 48 4.34 12.26 2.36
C ASP A 48 2.93 11.81 1.95
N GLU A 49 2.26 12.58 1.09
CA GLU A 49 0.92 12.29 0.60
C GLU A 49 0.79 12.71 -0.87
N VAL A 50 0.05 11.94 -1.67
CA VAL A 50 -0.33 12.30 -3.03
C VAL A 50 -1.68 11.70 -3.40
N ALA A 51 -2.55 12.48 -4.06
CA ALA A 51 -3.77 11.93 -4.66
C ALA A 51 -3.51 11.49 -6.11
N ILE A 52 -3.97 10.29 -6.44
CA ILE A 52 -3.85 9.69 -7.78
C ILE A 52 -5.22 9.64 -8.45
N ILE A 53 -5.23 9.99 -9.72
CA ILE A 53 -6.37 9.94 -10.62
C ILE A 53 -6.11 8.85 -11.66
N GLY A 54 -7.11 7.98 -11.85
CA GLY A 54 -7.12 6.93 -12.85
C GLY A 54 -7.46 7.43 -14.25
N GLU A 55 -7.70 6.50 -15.18
CA GLU A 55 -7.96 6.82 -16.60
C GLU A 55 -9.35 7.44 -16.83
N ASP A 56 -10.31 7.10 -15.98
CA ASP A 56 -11.68 7.64 -15.99
C ASP A 56 -11.73 9.14 -15.62
N GLY A 57 -10.61 9.66 -15.10
CA GLY A 57 -10.43 11.03 -14.69
C GLY A 57 -10.95 11.35 -13.29
N GLN A 58 -11.48 10.37 -12.55
CA GLN A 58 -11.88 10.50 -11.16
C GLN A 58 -10.72 10.20 -10.21
N ARG A 59 -10.78 10.74 -8.99
CA ARG A 59 -9.78 10.42 -7.97
C ARG A 59 -9.98 8.97 -7.54
N ALA A 60 -8.96 8.16 -7.79
CA ALA A 60 -8.97 6.75 -7.42
C ALA A 60 -8.66 6.59 -5.93
N PHE A 61 -7.56 7.17 -5.47
CA PHE A 61 -7.10 7.05 -4.09
C PHE A 61 -6.17 8.19 -3.66
N ILE A 62 -6.00 8.32 -2.35
CA ILE A 62 -4.94 9.12 -1.71
C ILE A 62 -3.89 8.13 -1.19
N ALA A 63 -2.63 8.33 -1.55
CA ALA A 63 -1.51 7.52 -1.11
C ALA A 63 -0.65 8.28 -0.10
N GLU A 64 -0.33 7.64 1.02
CA GLU A 64 0.53 8.16 2.07
C GLU A 64 1.77 7.28 2.25
N LEU A 65 2.93 7.89 2.46
CA LEU A 65 4.21 7.20 2.68
C LEU A 65 4.67 7.32 4.14
N ASN A 66 4.40 6.26 4.90
CA ASN A 66 4.69 6.17 6.32
C ASN A 66 6.09 5.57 6.56
N ARG A 67 7.06 6.44 6.85
CA ARG A 67 8.45 6.06 7.14
C ARG A 67 8.69 5.86 8.63
N ASP A 68 9.69 5.05 8.97
CA ASP A 68 10.23 5.05 10.34
C ASP A 68 10.95 6.37 10.63
N ASN A 69 10.29 7.27 11.35
CA ASN A 69 10.87 8.54 11.81
C ASN A 69 11.81 8.37 13.03
N LYS A 70 12.03 7.12 13.49
CA LYS A 70 12.83 6.71 14.65
C LYS A 70 12.36 7.29 16.00
N LYS A 71 11.18 7.89 16.03
CA LYS A 71 10.56 8.40 17.25
C LYS A 71 9.61 7.37 17.83
N GLU A 72 9.19 7.57 19.08
CA GLU A 72 8.21 6.71 19.74
C GLU A 72 6.83 6.80 19.08
N ASP A 73 6.51 7.92 18.44
CA ASP A 73 5.26 8.20 17.73
C ASP A 73 5.32 7.86 16.23
N SER A 74 6.22 6.96 15.82
CA SER A 74 6.27 6.51 14.42
C SER A 74 4.97 5.78 14.05
N LEU A 75 4.19 6.39 13.15
CA LEU A 75 2.96 5.79 12.61
C LEU A 75 3.22 4.40 12.04
N MET A 76 4.29 4.25 11.26
CA MET A 76 4.69 2.94 10.72
C MET A 76 4.89 1.89 11.83
N ARG A 77 5.60 2.23 12.92
CA ARG A 77 5.85 1.28 14.00
C ARG A 77 4.58 0.95 14.78
N ALA A 78 3.72 1.95 15.02
CA ALA A 78 2.44 1.74 15.66
C ALA A 78 1.57 0.76 14.86
N GLU A 79 1.48 0.98 13.55
CA GLU A 79 0.71 0.16 12.61
C GLU A 79 1.26 -1.26 12.50
N VAL A 80 2.58 -1.44 12.38
CA VAL A 80 3.22 -2.77 12.43
C VAL A 80 2.89 -3.49 13.74
N ASN A 81 2.99 -2.80 14.88
CA ASN A 81 2.73 -3.42 16.19
C ASN A 81 1.27 -3.81 16.37
N GLU A 82 0.33 -3.00 15.86
CA GLU A 82 -1.09 -3.31 15.87
C GLU A 82 -1.38 -4.61 15.11
N PHE A 83 -0.91 -4.74 13.87
CA PHE A 83 -1.10 -5.98 13.11
C PHE A 83 -0.37 -7.17 13.74
N LEU A 84 0.79 -6.98 14.36
CA LEU A 84 1.46 -8.06 15.11
C LEU A 84 0.60 -8.56 16.28
N GLN A 85 -0.08 -7.66 16.99
CA GLN A 85 -1.00 -8.02 18.08
C GLN A 85 -2.23 -8.75 17.54
N ILE A 86 -2.85 -8.25 16.47
CA ILE A 86 -3.98 -8.93 15.81
C ILE A 86 -3.57 -10.36 15.43
N LEU A 87 -2.42 -10.53 14.80
CA LEU A 87 -1.89 -11.85 14.41
C LEU A 87 -1.51 -12.75 15.60
N ASP A 88 -1.32 -12.22 16.81
CA ASP A 88 -1.12 -13.00 18.04
C ASP A 88 -2.46 -13.53 18.59
N GLU A 89 -3.58 -12.88 18.27
CA GLU A 89 -4.93 -13.23 18.71
C GLU A 89 -5.70 -14.13 17.74
N LEU A 90 -5.22 -14.29 16.50
CA LEU A 90 -5.86 -15.17 15.52
C LEU A 90 -5.85 -16.64 15.95
N GLU A 91 -7.03 -17.23 15.97
CA GLU A 91 -7.27 -18.66 16.08
C GLU A 91 -7.58 -19.23 14.67
N ASP A 92 -7.41 -20.55 14.47
CA ASP A 92 -7.77 -21.25 13.22
C ASP A 92 -7.06 -20.86 11.91
N VAL A 93 -6.02 -20.00 11.95
CA VAL A 93 -5.14 -19.72 10.80
C VAL A 93 -3.88 -20.61 10.82
N PRO A 94 -3.40 -21.13 9.67
CA PRO A 94 -2.17 -21.91 9.63
C PRO A 94 -0.96 -21.18 10.25
N ALA A 95 -0.31 -21.81 11.23
CA ALA A 95 0.80 -21.20 11.97
C ALA A 95 1.97 -20.77 11.07
N GLU A 96 2.24 -21.48 9.97
CA GLU A 96 3.26 -21.08 8.99
C GLU A 96 2.90 -19.78 8.26
N ALA A 97 1.62 -19.57 7.93
CA ALA A 97 1.15 -18.35 7.27
C ALA A 97 1.26 -17.15 8.22
N VAL A 98 0.81 -17.31 9.47
CA VAL A 98 0.96 -16.29 10.52
C VAL A 98 2.43 -15.96 10.77
N ALA A 99 3.30 -16.98 10.89
CA ALA A 99 4.73 -16.77 11.09
C ALA A 99 5.38 -16.02 9.92
N LYS A 100 4.95 -16.29 8.68
CA LYS A 100 5.40 -15.60 7.48
C LYS A 100 5.02 -14.12 7.51
N VAL A 101 3.75 -13.80 7.79
CA VAL A 101 3.29 -12.40 7.88
C VAL A 101 4.00 -11.67 9.03
N LYS A 102 4.09 -12.27 10.22
CA LYS A 102 4.82 -11.68 11.36
C LYS A 102 6.29 -11.40 11.02
N LYS A 103 6.95 -12.31 10.29
CA LYS A 103 8.33 -12.09 9.84
C LYS A 103 8.40 -10.89 8.89
N HIS A 104 7.51 -10.83 7.90
CA HIS A 104 7.47 -9.73 6.94
C HIS A 104 7.24 -8.38 7.63
N LEU A 105 6.25 -8.31 8.54
CA LEU A 105 5.94 -7.12 9.31
C LEU A 105 7.14 -6.62 10.11
N LYS A 106 7.90 -7.52 10.75
CA LYS A 106 9.13 -7.18 11.50
C LYS A 106 10.27 -6.69 10.62
N GLU A 107 10.29 -7.06 9.34
CA GLU A 107 11.29 -6.63 8.36
C GLU A 107 10.91 -5.33 7.64
N THR A 108 9.66 -4.86 7.81
CA THR A 108 9.12 -3.63 7.22
C THR A 108 9.98 -2.40 7.53
N LYS A 109 10.22 -1.59 6.50
CA LYS A 109 11.00 -0.35 6.52
C LYS A 109 10.14 0.89 6.37
N TYR A 110 9.04 0.76 5.64
CA TYR A 110 8.01 1.77 5.48
C TYR A 110 6.71 1.13 5.02
N ILE A 111 5.61 1.85 5.19
CA ILE A 111 4.29 1.47 4.73
C ILE A 111 3.81 2.48 3.70
N VAL A 112 3.15 2.00 2.66
CA VAL A 112 2.32 2.85 1.79
C VAL A 112 0.87 2.54 2.07
N ALA A 113 0.13 3.53 2.58
CA ALA A 113 -1.29 3.40 2.85
C ALA A 113 -2.08 4.10 1.74
N LEU A 114 -3.10 3.42 1.22
CA LEU A 114 -4.02 3.94 0.23
C LEU A 114 -5.39 4.07 0.85
N GLN A 115 -5.94 5.28 0.80
CA GLN A 115 -7.36 5.51 1.05
C GLN A 115 -8.08 5.56 -0.28
N VAL A 116 -8.91 4.57 -0.58
CA VAL A 116 -9.71 4.53 -1.81
C VAL A 116 -10.84 5.56 -1.71
N THR A 117 -10.97 6.40 -2.73
CA THR A 117 -11.91 7.54 -2.74
C THR A 117 -13.05 7.40 -3.74
N CYS A 118 -12.90 6.54 -4.75
CA CYS A 118 -13.98 6.17 -5.66
C CYS A 118 -14.77 4.98 -5.10
N ASP A 119 -16.03 4.86 -5.49
CA ASP A 119 -16.74 3.58 -5.33
C ASP A 119 -15.99 2.56 -6.20
N TYR A 120 -15.22 1.68 -5.56
CA TYR A 120 -14.43 0.64 -6.21
C TYR A 120 -15.41 -0.41 -6.77
N ASP A 121 -15.75 -0.29 -8.05
CA ASP A 121 -16.54 -1.31 -8.75
C ASP A 121 -15.57 -2.29 -9.43
N GLU A 122 -15.31 -3.41 -8.77
CA GLU A 122 -14.41 -4.48 -9.25
C GLU A 122 -14.75 -4.98 -10.66
N GLU A 123 -16.01 -4.85 -11.08
CA GLU A 123 -16.50 -5.37 -12.35
C GLU A 123 -16.24 -4.42 -13.54
N GLU A 124 -16.01 -3.13 -13.32
CA GLU A 124 -15.70 -2.15 -14.38
C GLU A 124 -14.60 -1.14 -13.99
N GLY A 125 -13.34 -1.53 -14.18
CA GLY A 125 -12.48 -0.73 -15.07
C GLY A 125 -11.40 0.18 -14.47
N ASP A 126 -11.33 0.45 -13.16
CA ASP A 126 -10.20 1.22 -12.59
C ASP A 126 -9.22 0.37 -11.78
N ASN A 127 -8.28 -0.26 -12.48
CA ASN A 127 -7.16 -1.00 -11.89
C ASN A 127 -6.06 -0.09 -11.30
N SER A 128 -6.32 1.20 -11.10
CA SER A 128 -5.32 2.18 -10.63
C SER A 128 -4.74 1.83 -9.27
N VAL A 129 -5.60 1.40 -8.33
CA VAL A 129 -5.17 0.95 -6.99
C VAL A 129 -4.23 -0.25 -7.13
N SER A 130 -4.67 -1.30 -7.82
CA SER A 130 -3.94 -2.56 -7.96
C SER A 130 -2.60 -2.37 -8.67
N VAL A 131 -2.54 -1.59 -9.76
CA VAL A 131 -1.26 -1.32 -10.44
C VAL A 131 -0.32 -0.48 -9.57
N PHE A 132 -0.83 0.47 -8.78
CA PHE A 132 -0.01 1.27 -7.88
C PHE A 132 0.59 0.42 -6.75
N LEU A 133 -0.23 -0.40 -6.08
CA LEU A 133 0.24 -1.35 -5.06
C LEU A 133 1.26 -2.34 -5.63
N LYS A 134 1.00 -2.85 -6.84
CA LYS A 134 1.87 -3.81 -7.51
C LYS A 134 3.28 -3.28 -7.74
N TYR A 135 3.46 -1.97 -7.94
CA TYR A 135 4.79 -1.38 -8.00
C TYR A 135 5.61 -1.71 -6.74
N PHE A 136 5.02 -1.56 -5.56
CA PHE A 136 5.70 -1.78 -4.29
C PHE A 136 5.95 -3.27 -4.02
N VAL A 137 5.01 -4.14 -4.41
CA VAL A 137 5.22 -5.59 -4.38
C VAL A 137 6.43 -5.97 -5.23
N ASP A 138 6.43 -5.60 -6.50
CA ASP A 138 7.45 -6.02 -7.47
C ASP A 138 8.83 -5.39 -7.18
N ASN A 139 8.87 -4.13 -6.73
CA ASN A 139 10.12 -3.37 -6.62
C ASN A 139 10.62 -3.22 -5.17
N CYS A 140 9.72 -3.12 -4.19
CA CYS A 140 10.04 -2.74 -2.81
C CYS A 140 9.92 -3.89 -1.79
N GLY A 141 9.63 -5.11 -2.27
CA GLY A 141 9.39 -6.26 -1.38
C GLY A 141 8.14 -6.05 -0.54
N GLY A 142 7.09 -5.53 -1.18
CA GLY A 142 5.81 -5.22 -0.58
C GLY A 142 4.97 -6.48 -0.30
N MET A 143 4.26 -6.47 0.82
CA MET A 143 3.14 -7.37 1.11
C MET A 143 1.89 -6.51 1.30
N VAL A 144 0.81 -6.87 0.62
CA VAL A 144 -0.44 -6.12 0.63
C VAL A 144 -1.29 -6.58 1.81
N GLN A 145 -1.97 -5.62 2.45
CA GLN A 145 -3.04 -5.88 3.40
C GLN A 145 -4.25 -5.01 3.05
N GLU A 146 -5.44 -5.57 3.19
CA GLU A 146 -6.71 -4.90 2.97
C GLU A 146 -7.57 -4.98 4.23
N ASP A 147 -8.15 -3.86 4.64
CA ASP A 147 -9.03 -3.81 5.80
C ASP A 147 -10.33 -4.57 5.53
N GLY A 148 -10.70 -5.45 6.46
CA GLY A 148 -11.87 -6.32 6.32
C GLY A 148 -11.61 -7.63 5.54
N GLU A 149 -10.40 -7.84 5.00
CA GLU A 149 -10.02 -9.12 4.38
C GLU A 149 -8.80 -9.73 5.07
N GLY A 150 -7.61 -9.16 4.84
CA GLY A 150 -6.38 -9.64 5.44
C GLY A 150 -5.13 -9.41 4.62
N PHE A 151 -4.14 -10.30 4.77
CA PHE A 151 -2.83 -10.21 4.09
C PHE A 151 -2.79 -11.04 2.83
N PHE A 152 -2.17 -10.50 1.78
CA PHE A 152 -2.09 -11.11 0.47
C PHE A 152 -0.66 -11.42 0.07
N GLU A 153 -0.51 -12.52 -0.66
CA GLU A 153 0.65 -12.81 -1.48
C GLU A 153 0.18 -13.04 -2.92
N GLU A 154 0.69 -12.21 -3.84
CA GLU A 154 0.14 -12.12 -5.20
C GLU A 154 -1.37 -11.81 -5.14
N ASP A 155 -2.20 -12.66 -5.74
CA ASP A 155 -3.66 -12.50 -5.79
C ASP A 155 -4.38 -13.44 -4.80
N LYS A 156 -3.69 -13.88 -3.73
CA LYS A 156 -4.23 -14.83 -2.76
C LYS A 156 -4.12 -14.31 -1.33
N VAL A 157 -5.23 -14.37 -0.60
CA VAL A 157 -5.24 -14.17 0.84
C VAL A 157 -4.47 -15.31 1.50
N ILE A 158 -3.45 -14.95 2.29
CA ILE A 158 -2.62 -15.90 3.05
C ILE A 158 -2.97 -15.91 4.53
N VAL A 159 -3.52 -14.81 5.06
CA VAL A 159 -4.02 -14.69 6.42
C VAL A 159 -5.25 -13.79 6.39
N GLU A 160 -6.41 -14.34 6.75
CA GLU A 160 -7.66 -13.59 6.93
C GLU A 160 -7.67 -12.92 8.32
N LEU A 161 -8.22 -11.72 8.41
CA LEU A 161 -8.33 -10.92 9.64
C LEU A 161 -9.79 -10.69 10.10
N ILE A 162 -10.76 -11.36 9.46
CA ILE A 162 -12.21 -11.24 9.66
C ILE A 162 -12.73 -12.07 10.84
#